data_AF-A0A9D9UDE6-F1
#
_entry.id   AF-A0A9D9UDE6-F1
#
_cell.length_a   1.000
_cell.length_b   1.000
_cell.length_c   1.000
_cell.angle_alpha   90.00
_cell.angle_beta   90.00
_cell.angle_gamma   90.00
#
_symmetry.space_group_name_H-M   'P 1'
#
loop_
_entity.id
_entity.type
_entity.pdbx_description
1 polymer ?
#
loop_
_entity_poly.entity_id
_entity_poly.type
_entity_poly.pdbx_seq_one_letter_code
_entity_poly.pdbx_strand_id
1 'polypeptide(L)'
;MNKKNGQPTLRAVAAIAGLCLLALLPLHGANAATREDAALDRQLALEVETSPVTLDGEVLFRVRGTSLVPPAKRAGAITERLKQFADDDSIPVDALHIESDAELTRILAGEQLIMVLADIDAEGVPRDRLAELVMADMSKAVKAYRVARTPRVLLVHTGYVVLATLAAVALLYGLLRLRRWTLARLRRRFVGGGADLKIQSVKLVQSRQVWLAVRGLVNVAITVSVLAVIYLHLSTVLGLYPWTAPLADQLFQLFLKPLQVMGGAVLASLPDLGFIVVLVVVVRYVLKALQLMFQGIETGAVSFENFDPEWAQPTYKIVRILVIAFSVVVAYPYIPGSESQAFKGVSLFLGVIFSLGSSSVISNVIAGYTMTYRRAFRLGDRIAVGEITGFVTETSLLVTRLRSFKNEEVVLPNSEILGKAVINYSALARREGLILHTTVGIGYETPWRQVEAMLLMAAERTAGLEREPRPFVLQKSLGDFCVVYEINATTRDATQIGLLYTALHANILDIFNEYGVQIMTPAYEGDPEVPKLVPREQWHLAPAAPEPEPVGPTSVGQ
;
A
#
# COMPACT_ATOMS: atom_id res chain seq x y z
N MET A 1 -47.46 -10.81 -40.47
CA MET A 1 -47.36 -9.45 -41.05
C MET A 1 -46.98 -8.48 -39.92
N ASN A 2 -45.71 -8.06 -39.88
CA ASN A 2 -45.21 -6.68 -40.12
C ASN A 2 -45.51 -5.73 -38.93
N LYS A 3 -44.58 -4.94 -38.35
CA LYS A 3 -43.22 -4.55 -38.72
C LYS A 3 -42.57 -3.80 -37.52
N LYS A 4 -41.29 -4.10 -37.30
CA LYS A 4 -40.17 -3.35 -36.69
C LYS A 4 -40.33 -1.87 -36.22
N ASN A 5 -39.51 -1.55 -35.19
CA ASN A 5 -38.88 -0.28 -34.78
C ASN A 5 -39.58 0.51 -33.63
N GLY A 6 -38.91 1.00 -32.59
CA GLY A 6 -37.46 1.19 -32.41
C GLY A 6 -37.01 1.28 -30.94
N GLN A 7 -35.97 0.52 -30.63
CA GLN A 7 -34.99 0.85 -29.59
C GLN A 7 -33.90 1.72 -30.22
N PRO A 8 -33.51 2.84 -29.58
CA PRO A 8 -32.10 3.21 -29.58
C PRO A 8 -31.70 3.90 -28.28
N THR A 9 -31.27 3.17 -27.25
CA THR A 9 -30.52 3.77 -26.12
C THR A 9 -29.43 2.88 -25.54
N LEU A 10 -29.51 1.54 -25.65
CA LEU A 10 -28.49 0.68 -25.02
C LEU A 10 -27.18 0.53 -25.80
N ARG A 11 -27.20 0.65 -27.13
CA ARG A 11 -25.98 0.52 -27.96
C ARG A 11 -25.04 1.72 -27.86
N ALA A 12 -25.55 2.89 -27.48
CA ALA A 12 -24.74 4.09 -27.24
C ALA A 12 -23.97 4.00 -25.90
N VAL A 13 -24.56 3.40 -24.86
CA VAL A 13 -23.95 3.30 -23.52
C VAL A 13 -22.85 2.22 -23.48
N ALA A 14 -23.02 1.12 -24.21
CA ALA A 14 -21.99 0.08 -24.32
C ALA A 14 -20.79 0.49 -25.19
N ALA A 15 -21.00 1.31 -26.23
CA ALA A 15 -19.92 1.83 -27.08
C ALA A 15 -19.05 2.89 -26.36
N ILE A 16 -19.63 3.65 -25.42
CA ILE A 16 -18.89 4.66 -24.64
C ILE A 16 -18.06 4.00 -23.52
N ALA A 17 -18.55 2.91 -22.92
CA ALA A 17 -17.80 2.16 -21.90
C ALA A 17 -16.57 1.42 -22.48
N GLY A 18 -16.66 0.94 -23.73
CA GLY A 18 -15.54 0.33 -24.44
C GLY A 18 -14.50 1.34 -24.96
N LEU A 19 -14.92 2.54 -25.37
CA LEU A 19 -14.01 3.58 -25.84
C LEU A 19 -13.22 4.27 -24.72
N CYS A 20 -13.78 4.36 -23.49
CA CYS A 20 -13.08 4.97 -22.36
C CYS A 20 -11.97 4.09 -21.75
N LEU A 21 -11.96 2.77 -22.03
CA LEU A 21 -10.89 1.87 -21.55
C LEU A 21 -9.64 1.88 -22.46
N LEU A 22 -9.77 2.34 -23.71
CA LEU A 22 -8.67 2.47 -24.67
C LEU A 22 -7.98 3.86 -24.66
N ALA A 23 -8.51 4.82 -23.90
CA ALA A 23 -7.92 6.14 -23.73
C ALA A 23 -6.95 6.26 -22.54
N LEU A 24 -6.68 5.16 -21.83
CA LEU A 24 -5.72 5.05 -20.71
C LEU A 24 -4.42 4.36 -21.14
N LEU A 25 -3.99 4.57 -22.39
CA LEU A 25 -2.60 4.32 -22.76
C LEU A 25 -1.75 5.44 -22.18
N PRO A 26 -0.73 5.15 -21.35
CA PRO A 26 0.18 6.18 -20.90
C PRO A 26 1.00 6.62 -22.12
N LEU A 27 0.86 7.89 -22.51
CA LEU A 27 1.81 8.60 -23.36
C LEU A 27 3.15 8.73 -22.60
N HIS A 28 3.85 7.61 -22.41
CA HIS A 28 5.26 7.57 -22.02
C HIS A 28 6.08 7.74 -23.30
N GLY A 29 6.43 8.98 -23.62
CA GLY A 29 7.30 9.29 -24.76
C GLY A 29 7.91 10.69 -24.76
N ALA A 30 7.33 11.65 -24.02
CA ALA A 30 7.77 13.05 -24.12
C ALA A 30 8.75 13.51 -23.02
N ASN A 31 9.01 12.72 -21.97
CA ASN A 31 9.83 13.13 -20.82
C ASN A 31 11.24 12.49 -20.75
N ALA A 32 11.60 11.65 -21.73
CA ALA A 32 12.94 11.08 -21.81
C ALA A 32 13.91 11.98 -22.58
N ALA A 33 13.46 12.58 -23.70
CA ALA A 33 14.28 13.49 -24.51
C ALA A 33 14.69 14.77 -23.75
N THR A 34 13.79 15.34 -22.95
CA THR A 34 14.10 16.52 -22.11
C THR A 34 15.07 16.22 -20.96
N ARG A 35 15.31 14.95 -20.59
CA ARG A 35 16.26 14.58 -19.54
C ARG A 35 17.69 14.38 -20.08
N GLU A 36 17.85 13.90 -21.31
CA GLU A 36 19.15 13.84 -21.99
C GLU A 36 19.61 15.24 -22.41
N ASP A 37 18.71 16.08 -22.93
CA ASP A 37 19.00 17.49 -23.23
C ASP A 37 19.34 18.26 -21.95
N ALA A 38 18.62 18.06 -20.84
CA ALA A 38 18.94 18.70 -19.56
C ALA A 38 20.19 18.16 -18.85
N ALA A 39 20.73 17.01 -19.28
CA ALA A 39 21.98 16.43 -18.81
C ALA A 39 23.16 16.90 -19.66
N LEU A 40 22.98 16.99 -20.98
CA LEU A 40 23.92 17.60 -21.91
C LEU A 40 24.02 19.11 -21.68
N ASP A 41 22.91 19.80 -21.42
CA ASP A 41 22.85 21.20 -20.97
C ASP A 41 23.47 21.36 -19.58
N ARG A 42 23.37 20.36 -18.68
CA ARG A 42 24.10 20.38 -17.39
C ARG A 42 25.60 20.17 -17.55
N GLN A 43 26.00 19.40 -18.56
CA GLN A 43 27.38 19.08 -18.86
C GLN A 43 28.05 20.19 -19.69
N LEU A 44 27.27 20.95 -20.47
CA LEU A 44 27.65 22.22 -21.10
C LEU A 44 27.59 23.39 -20.09
N ALA A 45 26.65 23.40 -19.14
CA ALA A 45 26.57 24.38 -18.03
C ALA A 45 27.61 24.17 -16.92
N LEU A 46 28.53 23.20 -17.08
CA LEU A 46 29.87 23.26 -16.49
C LEU A 46 30.76 24.35 -17.18
N GLU A 47 30.14 25.19 -18.01
CA GLU A 47 30.58 26.51 -18.47
C GLU A 47 31.27 27.27 -17.34
N VAL A 48 32.60 27.36 -17.47
CA VAL A 48 33.55 28.24 -16.80
C VAL A 48 33.03 28.89 -15.52
N GLU A 49 33.44 28.33 -14.38
CA GLU A 49 33.14 28.84 -13.05
C GLU A 49 33.48 30.34 -12.98
N THR A 50 32.45 31.20 -12.97
CA THR A 50 32.57 32.66 -12.93
C THR A 50 31.97 33.20 -11.66
N SER A 51 32.58 34.25 -11.11
CA SER A 51 32.09 34.92 -9.90
C SER A 51 31.75 36.38 -10.19
N PRO A 52 30.64 36.89 -9.64
CA PRO A 52 30.22 38.27 -9.86
C PRO A 52 31.11 39.25 -9.10
N VAL A 53 31.51 40.34 -9.76
CA VAL A 53 32.03 41.55 -9.12
C VAL A 53 30.84 42.45 -8.85
N THR A 54 30.70 42.89 -7.60
CA THR A 54 29.51 43.62 -7.16
C THR A 54 29.89 44.95 -6.51
N LEU A 55 29.09 45.99 -6.70
CA LEU A 55 29.17 47.24 -5.94
C LEU A 55 27.79 47.51 -5.34
N ASP A 56 27.69 47.73 -4.03
CA ASP A 56 26.41 47.84 -3.30
C ASP A 56 25.42 46.68 -3.50
N GLY A 57 25.91 45.48 -3.82
CA GLY A 57 25.09 44.29 -4.06
C GLY A 57 24.57 44.17 -5.50
N GLU A 58 24.78 45.19 -6.34
CA GLU A 58 24.51 45.12 -7.78
C GLU A 58 25.64 44.39 -8.49
N VAL A 59 25.31 43.41 -9.33
CA VAL A 59 26.28 42.66 -10.14
C VAL A 59 26.67 43.50 -11.36
N LEU A 60 27.93 43.93 -11.43
CA LEU A 60 28.44 44.74 -12.53
C LEU A 60 28.83 43.86 -13.72
N PHE A 61 29.68 42.86 -13.46
CA PHE A 61 30.15 41.90 -14.44
C PHE A 61 30.66 40.65 -13.72
N ARG A 62 30.97 39.60 -14.47
CA ARG A 62 31.49 38.33 -13.93
C ARG A 62 32.91 38.10 -14.38
N VAL A 63 33.74 37.57 -13.48
CA VAL A 63 35.15 37.28 -13.73
C VAL A 63 35.44 35.80 -13.55
N ARG A 64 36.38 35.30 -14.36
CA ARG A 64 36.85 33.92 -14.32
C ARG A 64 37.99 33.77 -13.32
N GLY A 65 38.24 32.54 -12.89
CA GLY A 65 39.45 32.21 -12.11
C GLY A 65 40.68 32.24 -13.00
N THR A 66 41.84 32.56 -12.43
CA THR A 66 43.14 32.31 -13.07
C THR A 66 43.74 31.02 -12.51
N SER A 67 44.81 30.51 -13.11
CA SER A 67 45.52 29.31 -12.63
C SER A 67 46.02 29.41 -11.17
N LEU A 68 46.11 30.63 -10.61
CA LEU A 68 46.60 30.91 -9.25
C LEU A 68 45.50 31.40 -8.29
N VAL A 69 44.37 31.90 -8.78
CA VAL A 69 43.33 32.52 -7.95
C VAL A 69 41.94 32.04 -8.38
N PRO A 70 41.19 31.36 -7.49
CA PRO A 70 39.82 30.96 -7.77
C PRO A 70 38.91 32.16 -8.11
N PRO A 71 37.86 31.96 -8.94
CA PRO A 71 37.00 33.05 -9.42
C PRO A 71 36.42 33.89 -8.27
N ALA A 72 35.96 33.25 -7.18
CA ALA A 72 35.39 33.94 -6.02
C ALA A 72 36.39 34.84 -5.28
N LYS A 73 37.64 34.39 -5.09
CA LYS A 73 38.69 35.20 -4.45
C LYS A 73 39.10 36.38 -5.34
N ARG A 74 39.19 36.17 -6.65
CA ARG A 74 39.52 37.22 -7.62
C ARG A 74 38.42 38.28 -7.68
N ALA A 75 37.15 37.86 -7.80
CA ALA A 75 36.00 38.76 -7.81
C ALA A 75 35.90 39.58 -6.51
N GLY A 76 36.15 38.95 -5.36
CA GLY A 76 36.18 39.63 -4.06
C GLY A 76 37.29 40.68 -3.97
N ALA A 77 38.51 40.37 -4.45
CA ALA A 77 39.62 41.32 -4.44
C ALA A 77 39.37 42.53 -5.35
N ILE A 78 38.76 42.32 -6.52
CA ILE A 78 38.37 43.42 -7.43
C ILE A 78 37.26 44.26 -6.80
N THR A 79 36.24 43.61 -6.23
CA THR A 79 35.13 44.27 -5.53
C THR A 79 35.63 45.19 -4.42
N GLU A 80 36.58 44.72 -3.61
CA GLU A 80 37.13 45.50 -2.50
C GLU A 80 37.91 46.72 -2.98
N ARG A 81 38.76 46.56 -4.02
CA ARG A 81 39.51 47.68 -4.62
C ARG A 81 38.59 48.69 -5.28
N LEU A 82 37.57 48.21 -6.01
CA LEU A 82 36.57 49.06 -6.64
C LEU A 82 35.76 49.84 -5.60
N LYS A 83 35.42 49.20 -4.47
CA LYS A 83 34.73 49.86 -3.35
C LYS A 83 35.61 50.93 -2.70
N GLN A 84 36.88 50.64 -2.44
CA GLN A 84 37.83 51.62 -1.89
C GLN A 84 37.95 52.85 -2.80
N PHE A 85 38.03 52.64 -4.11
CA PHE A 85 38.00 53.74 -5.08
C PHE A 85 36.65 54.47 -5.10
N ALA A 86 35.53 53.75 -4.98
CA ALA A 86 34.20 54.36 -4.94
C ALA A 86 34.00 55.24 -3.69
N ASP A 87 34.59 54.85 -2.56
CA ASP A 87 34.57 55.57 -1.28
C ASP A 87 35.55 56.78 -1.24
N ASP A 88 36.62 56.77 -2.04
CA ASP A 88 37.60 57.85 -2.11
C ASP A 88 37.20 58.97 -3.09
N ASP A 89 36.54 60.00 -2.58
CA ASP A 89 36.12 61.18 -3.35
C ASP A 89 37.29 62.06 -3.84
N SER A 90 38.52 61.84 -3.37
CA SER A 90 39.69 62.63 -3.81
C SER A 90 40.12 62.31 -5.24
N ILE A 91 39.81 61.10 -5.72
CA ILE A 91 40.11 60.66 -7.09
C ILE A 91 38.84 60.84 -7.94
N PRO A 92 38.85 61.68 -8.99
CA PRO A 92 37.67 61.86 -9.85
C PRO A 92 37.40 60.59 -10.65
N VAL A 93 36.13 60.31 -10.96
CA VAL A 93 35.76 59.09 -11.71
C VAL A 93 36.38 59.06 -13.11
N ASP A 94 36.66 60.24 -13.67
CA ASP A 94 37.31 60.38 -14.99
C ASP A 94 38.83 60.13 -14.93
N ALA A 95 39.41 59.85 -13.75
CA ALA A 95 40.78 59.36 -13.60
C ALA A 95 40.92 57.84 -13.84
N LEU A 96 39.81 57.13 -14.08
CA LEU A 96 39.82 55.77 -14.59
C LEU A 96 40.45 55.76 -15.99
N HIS A 97 41.52 55.02 -16.15
CA HIS A 97 42.18 54.83 -17.44
C HIS A 97 42.67 53.40 -17.59
N ILE A 98 42.91 53.04 -18.86
CA ILE A 98 43.33 51.70 -19.26
C ILE A 98 44.80 51.78 -19.64
N GLU A 99 45.61 50.92 -19.03
CA GLU A 99 47.00 50.67 -19.46
C GLU A 99 47.08 49.28 -20.07
N SER A 100 47.35 49.21 -21.37
CA SER A 100 47.48 47.94 -22.10
C SER A 100 48.96 47.62 -22.37
N ASP A 101 49.38 46.41 -22.00
CA ASP A 101 50.68 45.83 -22.34
C ASP A 101 50.47 44.61 -23.26
N ALA A 102 51.54 44.04 -23.84
CA ALA A 102 51.46 42.91 -24.76
C ALA A 102 50.76 41.68 -24.16
N GLU A 103 50.88 41.47 -22.84
CA GLU A 103 50.36 40.29 -22.15
C GLU A 103 49.11 40.53 -21.30
N LEU A 104 48.86 41.76 -20.82
CA LEU A 104 47.80 42.06 -19.84
C LEU A 104 47.24 43.48 -20.05
N THR A 105 45.94 43.65 -19.81
CA THR A 105 45.27 44.97 -19.78
C THR A 105 44.89 45.32 -18.33
N ARG A 106 45.32 46.49 -17.85
CA ARG A 106 45.07 46.94 -16.47
C ARG A 106 44.09 48.12 -16.48
N ILE A 107 43.14 48.11 -15.56
CA ILE A 107 42.24 49.24 -15.28
C ILE A 107 42.72 49.88 -13.97
N LEU A 108 43.17 51.12 -14.05
CA LEU A 108 43.66 51.91 -12.91
C LEU A 108 42.76 53.12 -12.67
N ALA A 109 42.66 53.52 -11.40
CA ALA A 109 42.08 54.80 -10.99
C ALA A 109 43.20 55.66 -10.37
N GLY A 110 43.73 56.61 -11.14
CA GLY A 110 44.99 57.27 -10.76
C GLY A 110 46.12 56.23 -10.64
N GLU A 111 46.77 56.13 -9.48
CA GLU A 111 47.83 55.13 -9.24
C GLU A 111 47.29 53.79 -8.68
N GLN A 112 45.99 53.69 -8.38
CA GLN A 112 45.39 52.51 -7.76
C GLN A 112 44.95 51.48 -8.81
N LEU A 113 45.50 50.27 -8.73
CA LEU A 113 45.07 49.14 -9.57
C LEU A 113 43.70 48.62 -9.13
N ILE A 114 42.70 48.70 -10.01
CA ILE A 114 41.34 48.18 -9.76
C ILE A 114 41.23 46.72 -10.25
N MET A 115 41.59 46.48 -11.51
CA MET A 115 41.44 45.17 -12.14
C MET A 115 42.54 44.90 -13.18
N VAL A 116 42.88 43.62 -13.36
CA VAL A 116 43.71 43.12 -14.45
C VAL A 116 42.87 42.15 -15.28
N LEU A 117 42.79 42.38 -16.59
CA LEU A 117 42.18 41.50 -17.58
C LEU A 117 43.27 40.68 -18.29
N ALA A 118 43.04 39.37 -18.38
CA ALA A 118 43.87 38.44 -19.13
C ALA A 118 43.07 37.83 -20.30
N ASP A 119 43.73 37.16 -21.25
CA ASP A 119 43.07 36.55 -22.42
C ASP A 119 41.95 35.57 -22.05
N ILE A 120 42.06 34.91 -20.90
CA ILE A 120 41.05 33.98 -20.40
C ILE A 120 39.70 34.63 -20.11
N ASP A 121 39.68 35.95 -19.88
CA ASP A 121 38.49 36.75 -19.61
C ASP A 121 37.83 37.25 -20.91
N ALA A 122 38.55 37.20 -22.03
CA ALA A 122 38.08 37.63 -23.34
C ALA A 122 37.33 36.48 -24.04
N GLU A 123 35.99 36.51 -23.98
CA GLU A 123 35.10 35.54 -24.65
C GLU A 123 35.00 35.80 -26.17
N GLY A 124 36.12 35.81 -26.88
CA GLY A 124 36.19 36.10 -28.31
C GLY A 124 36.09 37.59 -28.67
N VAL A 125 36.04 38.47 -27.67
CA VAL A 125 36.11 39.94 -27.82
C VAL A 125 37.55 40.40 -27.62
N PRO A 126 38.10 41.33 -28.43
CA PRO A 126 39.43 41.89 -28.18
C PRO A 126 39.55 42.45 -26.75
N ARG A 127 40.65 42.12 -26.04
CA ARG A 127 40.85 42.50 -24.63
C ARG A 127 40.64 43.99 -24.36
N ASP A 128 41.13 44.85 -25.26
CA ASP A 128 40.99 46.31 -25.12
C ASP A 128 39.51 46.74 -25.17
N ARG A 129 38.70 46.11 -26.03
CA ARG A 129 37.25 46.37 -26.11
C ARG A 129 36.52 45.89 -24.86
N LEU A 130 36.91 44.73 -24.33
CA LEU A 130 36.36 44.24 -23.07
C LEU A 130 36.73 45.17 -21.90
N ALA A 131 37.96 45.67 -21.87
CA ALA A 131 38.41 46.65 -20.88
C ALA A 131 37.65 47.98 -20.98
N GLU A 132 37.37 48.47 -22.20
CA GLU A 132 36.52 49.65 -22.43
C GLU A 132 35.11 49.46 -21.85
N LEU A 133 34.48 48.30 -22.11
CA LEU A 133 33.13 47.98 -21.62
C LEU A 133 33.11 47.87 -20.09
N VAL A 134 34.04 47.12 -19.52
CA VAL A 134 34.16 46.94 -18.06
C VAL A 134 34.46 48.27 -17.37
N MET A 135 35.35 49.10 -17.92
CA MET A 135 35.64 50.44 -17.39
C MET A 135 34.41 51.35 -17.48
N ALA A 136 33.62 51.28 -18.55
CA ALA A 136 32.39 52.05 -18.68
C ALA A 136 31.35 51.64 -17.62
N ASP A 137 31.17 50.34 -17.40
CA ASP A 137 30.27 49.81 -16.37
C ASP A 137 30.75 50.19 -14.95
N MET A 138 32.05 50.08 -14.67
CA MET A 138 32.65 50.55 -13.43
C MET A 138 32.46 52.06 -13.22
N SER A 139 32.75 52.88 -14.23
CA SER A 139 32.61 54.34 -14.17
C SER A 139 31.16 54.74 -13.89
N LYS A 140 30.20 54.10 -14.57
CA LYS A 140 28.77 54.31 -14.35
C LYS A 140 28.35 53.90 -12.94
N ALA A 141 28.79 52.74 -12.48
CA ALA A 141 28.49 52.22 -11.15
C ALA A 141 29.06 53.10 -10.04
N VAL A 142 30.31 53.56 -10.17
CA VAL A 142 30.96 54.46 -9.20
C VAL A 142 30.30 55.84 -9.21
N LYS A 143 29.93 56.39 -10.39
CA LYS A 143 29.13 57.63 -10.48
C LYS A 143 27.81 57.48 -9.74
N ALA A 144 27.08 56.39 -9.95
CA ALA A 144 25.83 56.11 -9.25
C ALA A 144 26.04 55.94 -7.73
N TYR A 145 27.10 55.24 -7.32
CA TYR A 145 27.49 55.01 -5.93
C TYR A 145 27.72 56.31 -5.15
N ARG A 146 28.47 57.26 -5.75
CA ARG A 146 28.76 58.58 -5.14
C ARG A 146 27.55 59.50 -5.15
N VAL A 147 26.77 59.53 -6.24
CA VAL A 147 25.53 60.32 -6.33
C VAL A 147 24.51 59.86 -5.27
N ALA A 148 24.35 58.55 -5.08
CA ALA A 148 23.44 58.00 -4.07
C ALA A 148 23.80 58.40 -2.63
N ARG A 149 25.08 58.71 -2.37
CA ARG A 149 25.60 59.14 -1.06
C ARG A 149 25.74 60.65 -0.90
N THR A 150 25.34 61.42 -1.93
CA THR A 150 25.38 62.88 -1.87
C THR A 150 24.31 63.42 -0.88
N PRO A 151 24.60 64.44 -0.06
CA PRO A 151 23.68 64.96 0.96
C PRO A 151 22.29 65.33 0.43
N ARG A 152 22.21 65.82 -0.81
CA ARG A 152 20.95 66.17 -1.48
C ARG A 152 20.05 64.94 -1.71
N VAL A 153 20.61 63.82 -2.14
CA VAL A 153 19.86 62.58 -2.41
C VAL A 153 19.42 61.95 -1.08
N LEU A 154 20.30 61.96 -0.08
CA LEU A 154 19.98 61.48 1.27
C LEU A 154 18.84 62.29 1.92
N LEU A 155 18.79 63.62 1.71
CA LEU A 155 17.69 64.47 2.18
C LEU A 155 16.36 64.18 1.47
N VAL A 156 16.39 63.80 0.20
CA VAL A 156 15.18 63.36 -0.51
C VAL A 156 14.72 62.00 0.04
N HIS A 157 15.65 61.08 0.28
CA HIS A 157 15.34 59.76 0.84
C HIS A 157 14.80 59.85 2.27
N THR A 158 15.32 60.75 3.12
CA THR A 158 14.74 61.00 4.45
C THR A 158 13.31 61.52 4.35
N GLY A 159 12.99 62.36 3.35
CA GLY A 159 11.62 62.77 3.04
C GLY A 159 10.70 61.59 2.71
N TYR A 160 11.16 60.66 1.86
CA TYR A 160 10.43 59.42 1.55
C TYR A 160 10.27 58.52 2.78
N VAL A 161 11.29 58.41 3.64
CA VAL A 161 11.21 57.66 4.90
C VAL A 161 10.16 58.24 5.83
N VAL A 162 10.11 59.57 6.00
CA VAL A 162 9.08 60.23 6.82
C VAL A 162 7.69 59.94 6.26
N LEU A 163 7.50 60.04 4.95
CA LEU A 163 6.23 59.72 4.29
C LEU A 163 5.83 58.25 4.48
N ALA A 164 6.76 57.32 4.25
CA ALA A 164 6.55 55.89 4.43
C ALA A 164 6.25 55.53 5.89
N THR A 165 6.88 56.22 6.85
CA THR A 165 6.62 56.05 8.29
C THR A 165 5.23 56.54 8.64
N LEU A 166 4.82 57.72 8.18
CA LEU A 166 3.47 58.24 8.41
C LEU A 166 2.40 57.33 7.79
N ALA A 167 2.64 56.82 6.57
CA ALA A 167 1.76 55.87 5.92
C ALA A 167 1.66 54.55 6.70
N ALA A 168 2.79 53.99 7.16
CA ALA A 168 2.80 52.77 7.97
C ALA A 168 2.08 52.95 9.30
N VAL A 169 2.28 54.07 10.00
CA VAL A 169 1.58 54.40 11.26
C VAL A 169 0.08 54.54 11.03
N ALA A 170 -0.34 55.22 9.95
CA ALA A 170 -1.75 55.34 9.59
C ALA A 170 -2.38 53.97 9.29
N LEU A 171 -1.66 53.10 8.58
CA LEU A 171 -2.10 51.75 8.24
C LEU A 171 -2.20 50.84 9.48
N LEU A 172 -1.21 50.90 10.38
CA LEU A 172 -1.22 50.18 11.66
C LEU A 172 -2.36 50.66 12.56
N TYR A 173 -2.56 51.97 12.67
CA TYR A 173 -3.69 52.54 13.38
C TYR A 173 -5.03 52.07 12.79
N GLY A 174 -5.14 52.07 11.46
CA GLY A 174 -6.29 51.54 10.72
C GLY A 174 -6.57 50.07 11.04
N LEU A 175 -5.55 49.20 11.02
CA LEU A 175 -5.66 47.78 11.34
C LEU A 175 -6.06 47.53 12.80
N LEU A 176 -5.49 48.27 13.76
CA LEU A 176 -5.84 48.18 15.17
C LEU A 176 -7.26 48.69 15.44
N ARG A 177 -7.70 49.74 14.73
CA ARG A 177 -9.08 50.23 14.79
C ARG A 177 -10.05 49.23 14.16
N LEU A 178 -9.69 48.64 13.01
CA LEU A 178 -10.46 47.60 12.35
C LEU A 178 -10.60 46.36 13.24
N ARG A 179 -9.54 45.97 13.97
CA ARG A 179 -9.59 44.89 14.99
C ARG A 179 -10.65 45.15 16.05
N ARG A 180 -10.61 46.35 16.64
CA ARG A 180 -11.57 46.74 17.68
C ARG A 180 -12.99 46.77 17.12
N TRP A 181 -13.17 47.28 15.92
CA TRP A 181 -14.47 47.38 15.25
C TRP A 181 -15.05 46.02 14.85
N THR A 182 -14.27 45.15 14.19
CA THR A 182 -14.70 43.81 13.77
C THR A 182 -15.03 42.95 14.98
N LEU A 183 -14.16 42.91 16.00
CA LEU A 183 -14.43 42.15 17.22
C LEU A 183 -15.65 42.68 17.98
N ALA A 184 -15.87 44.00 18.03
CA ALA A 184 -17.08 44.57 18.63
C ALA A 184 -18.35 44.21 17.84
N ARG A 185 -18.30 44.25 16.50
CA ARG A 185 -19.43 43.95 15.62
C ARG A 185 -19.77 42.45 15.62
N LEU A 186 -18.77 41.57 15.55
CA LEU A 186 -18.98 40.13 15.65
C LEU A 186 -19.40 39.71 17.06
N ARG A 187 -18.89 40.32 18.13
CA ARG A 187 -19.36 40.06 19.51
C ARG A 187 -20.84 40.36 19.67
N ARG A 188 -21.34 41.46 19.09
CA ARG A 188 -22.78 41.79 19.12
C ARG A 188 -23.62 40.76 18.36
N ARG A 189 -23.12 40.21 17.26
CA ARG A 189 -23.81 39.18 16.46
C ARG A 189 -23.81 37.78 17.09
N PHE A 190 -22.70 37.38 17.70
CA PHE A 190 -22.51 36.03 18.24
C PHE A 190 -22.81 35.90 19.75
N VAL A 191 -22.72 36.99 20.52
CA VAL A 191 -22.94 37.00 21.97
C VAL A 191 -24.12 37.89 22.37
N GLY A 192 -24.50 38.87 21.54
CA GLY A 192 -25.57 39.85 21.86
C GLY A 192 -26.89 39.66 21.11
N GLY A 193 -26.98 38.71 20.18
CA GLY A 193 -28.23 38.36 19.51
C GLY A 193 -28.84 37.12 20.13
N GLY A 194 -29.77 37.29 21.07
CA GLY A 194 -30.72 36.25 21.47
C GLY A 194 -31.68 35.93 20.31
N ALA A 195 -31.16 35.42 19.21
CA ALA A 195 -31.96 34.87 18.13
C ALA A 195 -31.91 33.36 18.25
N ASP A 196 -32.94 32.82 18.90
CA ASP A 196 -33.42 31.45 18.76
C ASP A 196 -33.61 31.14 17.26
N LEU A 197 -32.52 30.81 16.56
CA LEU A 197 -32.63 30.13 15.28
C LEU A 197 -32.68 28.63 15.58
N LYS A 198 -33.90 28.20 15.96
CA LYS A 198 -34.36 26.82 15.81
C LYS A 198 -34.22 26.44 14.34
N ILE A 199 -33.08 25.90 13.96
CA ILE A 199 -32.95 25.08 12.77
C ILE A 199 -32.60 23.68 13.27
N GLN A 200 -33.52 22.75 13.01
CA GLN A 200 -33.47 21.38 13.47
C GLN A 200 -32.14 20.70 13.16
N SER A 201 -31.73 19.86 14.12
CA SER A 201 -30.85 18.71 13.95
C SER A 201 -29.43 18.98 13.45
N VAL A 202 -28.59 19.60 14.28
CA VAL A 202 -27.30 19.03 14.73
C VAL A 202 -26.95 19.70 16.07
N LYS A 203 -26.54 18.89 17.06
CA LYS A 203 -26.04 19.33 18.37
C LYS A 203 -25.17 20.59 18.23
N LEU A 204 -25.59 21.69 18.88
CA LEU A 204 -24.82 22.91 19.05
C LEU A 204 -23.44 22.55 19.63
N VAL A 205 -22.42 22.56 18.77
CA VAL A 205 -21.04 22.74 19.21
C VAL A 205 -21.02 24.10 19.89
N GLN A 206 -20.83 24.06 21.21
CA GLN A 206 -20.76 25.20 22.14
C GLN A 206 -20.45 26.52 21.41
N SER A 207 -21.43 27.42 21.30
CA SER A 207 -21.29 28.74 20.66
C SER A 207 -20.09 29.54 21.17
N ARG A 208 -19.62 29.21 22.38
CA ARG A 208 -18.38 29.71 22.99
C ARG A 208 -17.11 29.25 22.25
N GLN A 209 -17.01 27.98 21.82
CA GLN A 209 -15.86 27.46 21.07
C GLN A 209 -15.80 28.08 19.67
N VAL A 210 -16.95 28.24 19.00
CA VAL A 210 -17.03 28.91 17.68
C VAL A 210 -16.60 30.38 17.80
N TRP A 211 -17.05 31.09 18.83
CA TRP A 211 -16.61 32.47 19.08
C TRP A 211 -15.11 32.56 19.39
N LEU A 212 -14.56 31.64 20.19
CA LEU A 212 -13.13 31.58 20.47
C LEU A 212 -12.32 31.32 19.20
N ALA A 213 -12.76 30.41 18.33
CA ALA A 213 -12.13 30.12 17.05
C ALA A 213 -12.16 31.33 16.10
N VAL A 214 -13.33 31.98 15.93
CA VAL A 214 -13.48 33.17 15.09
C VAL A 214 -12.66 34.35 15.62
N ARG A 215 -12.68 34.60 16.93
CA ARG A 215 -11.85 35.63 17.57
C ARG A 215 -10.36 35.32 17.40
N GLY A 216 -9.97 34.05 17.54
CA GLY A 216 -8.62 33.57 17.30
C GLY A 216 -8.17 33.87 15.88
N LEU A 217 -8.98 33.47 14.89
CA LEU A 217 -8.70 33.69 13.47
C LEU A 217 -8.55 35.17 13.11
N VAL A 218 -9.47 36.03 13.58
CA VAL A 218 -9.41 37.49 13.35
C VAL A 218 -8.17 38.08 14.01
N ASN A 219 -7.82 37.66 15.22
CA ASN A 219 -6.60 38.12 15.88
C ASN A 219 -5.35 37.68 15.10
N VAL A 220 -5.27 36.43 14.68
CA VAL A 220 -4.13 35.92 13.90
C VAL A 220 -4.01 36.69 12.59
N ALA A 221 -5.10 36.85 11.83
CA ALA A 221 -5.10 37.58 10.56
C ALA A 221 -4.61 39.03 10.72
N ILE A 222 -5.05 39.71 11.79
CA ILE A 222 -4.63 41.08 12.05
C ILE A 222 -3.18 41.13 12.55
N THR A 223 -2.75 40.19 13.39
CA THR A 223 -1.34 40.10 13.81
C THR A 223 -0.43 39.88 12.61
N VAL A 224 -0.79 38.96 11.70
CA VAL A 224 -0.06 38.73 10.44
C VAL A 224 -0.04 39.99 9.58
N SER A 225 -1.18 40.69 9.45
CA SER A 225 -1.25 41.95 8.70
C SER A 225 -0.37 43.04 9.31
N VAL A 226 -0.36 43.17 10.64
CA VAL A 226 0.51 44.12 11.36
C VAL A 226 1.98 43.78 11.14
N LEU A 227 2.36 42.51 11.29
CA LEU A 227 3.73 42.05 11.02
C LEU A 227 4.14 42.30 9.57
N ALA A 228 3.25 42.09 8.61
CA ALA A 228 3.49 42.38 7.19
C ALA A 228 3.72 43.87 6.95
N VAL A 229 2.92 44.75 7.58
CA VAL A 229 3.11 46.21 7.47
C VAL A 229 4.43 46.65 8.10
N ILE A 230 4.77 46.13 9.28
CA ILE A 230 6.06 46.40 9.94
C ILE A 230 7.21 45.94 9.06
N TYR A 231 7.11 44.74 8.49
CA TYR A 231 8.11 44.17 7.59
C TYR A 231 8.29 45.02 6.32
N LEU A 232 7.20 45.37 5.64
CA LEU A 232 7.23 46.21 4.42
C LEU A 232 7.82 47.58 4.73
N HIS A 233 7.45 48.17 5.86
CA HIS A 233 8.02 49.44 6.31
C HIS A 233 9.53 49.31 6.58
N LEU A 234 9.94 48.34 7.38
CA LEU A 234 11.35 48.09 7.70
C LEU A 234 12.18 47.83 6.44
N SER A 235 11.70 46.99 5.53
CA SER A 235 12.34 46.70 4.25
C SER A 235 12.48 47.96 3.39
N THR A 236 11.45 48.80 3.31
CA THR A 236 11.48 50.06 2.55
C THR A 236 12.48 51.06 3.16
N VAL A 237 12.48 51.23 4.48
CA VAL A 237 13.40 52.16 5.17
C VAL A 237 14.84 51.72 5.00
N LEU A 238 15.14 50.42 5.16
CA LEU A 238 16.49 49.89 4.99
C LEU A 238 16.94 49.97 3.52
N GLY A 239 16.05 49.76 2.56
CA GLY A 239 16.35 49.84 1.12
C GLY A 239 16.63 51.27 0.62
N LEU A 240 16.06 52.30 1.27
CA LEU A 240 16.25 53.69 0.87
C LEU A 240 17.63 54.26 1.22
N TYR A 241 18.38 53.63 2.14
CA TYR A 241 19.74 54.07 2.48
C TYR A 241 20.79 53.12 1.89
N PRO A 242 21.80 53.62 1.15
CA PRO A 242 22.79 52.78 0.49
C PRO A 242 23.51 51.80 1.44
N TRP A 243 23.87 52.26 2.64
CA TRP A 243 24.56 51.45 3.65
C TRP A 243 23.69 50.36 4.31
N THR A 244 22.37 50.42 4.18
CA THR A 244 21.45 49.39 4.73
C THR A 244 20.66 48.63 3.67
N ALA A 245 20.80 48.98 2.39
CA ALA A 245 20.11 48.29 1.29
C ALA A 245 20.42 46.78 1.25
N PRO A 246 21.67 46.31 1.47
CA PRO A 246 21.95 44.87 1.52
C PRO A 246 21.22 44.14 2.66
N LEU A 247 20.94 44.81 3.78
CA LEU A 247 20.14 44.23 4.88
C LEU A 247 18.67 44.07 4.46
N ALA A 248 18.13 44.98 3.65
CA ALA A 248 16.78 44.86 3.13
C ALA A 248 16.62 43.63 2.22
N ASP A 249 17.63 43.35 1.38
CA ASP A 249 17.64 42.17 0.51
C ASP A 249 17.77 40.87 1.30
N GLN A 250 18.60 40.84 2.34
CA GLN A 250 18.68 39.68 3.25
C GLN A 250 17.34 39.41 3.95
N LEU A 251 16.65 40.47 4.40
CA LEU A 251 15.30 40.34 4.98
C LEU A 251 14.27 39.83 3.96
N PHE A 252 14.39 40.22 2.68
CA PHE A 252 13.58 39.65 1.60
C PHE A 252 13.82 38.15 1.42
N GLN A 253 15.09 37.75 1.37
CA GLN A 253 15.46 36.34 1.17
C GLN A 253 15.06 35.44 2.35
N LEU A 254 15.11 35.94 3.58
CA LEU A 254 14.77 35.16 4.77
C LEU A 254 13.26 34.92 4.93
N PHE A 255 12.44 35.93 4.64
CA PHE A 255 11.00 35.89 4.96
C PHE A 255 10.09 35.74 3.74
N LEU A 256 10.37 36.44 2.63
CA LEU A 256 9.47 36.47 1.48
C LEU A 256 9.78 35.38 0.46
N LYS A 257 11.06 35.05 0.23
CA LYS A 257 11.45 34.02 -0.74
C LYS A 257 10.88 32.62 -0.40
N PRO A 258 10.92 32.12 0.85
CA PRO A 258 10.27 30.85 1.18
C PRO A 258 8.76 30.89 0.95
N LEU A 259 8.09 32.00 1.29
CA LEU A 259 6.66 32.16 1.09
C LEU A 259 6.28 32.21 -0.40
N GLN A 260 7.10 32.86 -1.23
CA GLN A 260 6.94 32.86 -2.70
C GLN A 260 7.15 31.47 -3.29
N VAL A 261 8.15 30.72 -2.82
CA VAL A 261 8.36 29.33 -3.25
C VAL A 261 7.18 28.45 -2.85
N MET A 262 6.68 28.57 -1.62
CA MET A 262 5.48 27.85 -1.16
C MET A 262 4.24 28.24 -1.96
N GLY A 263 4.01 29.53 -2.17
CA GLY A 263 2.88 30.03 -2.95
C GLY A 263 2.94 29.59 -4.42
N GLY A 264 4.13 29.66 -5.03
CA GLY A 264 4.39 29.19 -6.38
C GLY A 264 4.17 27.68 -6.52
N ALA A 265 4.61 26.88 -5.53
CA ALA A 265 4.37 25.44 -5.50
C ALA A 265 2.86 25.11 -5.40
N VAL A 266 2.09 25.84 -4.58
CA VAL A 266 0.64 25.67 -4.50
C VAL A 266 -0.03 26.00 -5.83
N LEU A 267 0.34 27.12 -6.46
CA LEU A 267 -0.22 27.53 -7.75
C LEU A 267 0.13 26.52 -8.86
N ALA A 268 1.37 26.04 -8.88
CA ALA A 268 1.82 25.03 -9.83
C ALA A 268 1.12 23.68 -9.62
N SER A 269 0.62 23.39 -8.42
CA SER A 269 -0.13 22.16 -8.11
C SER A 269 -1.62 22.25 -8.48
N LEU A 270 -2.14 23.42 -8.90
CA LEU A 270 -3.56 23.58 -9.24
C LEU A 270 -4.02 22.70 -10.40
N PRO A 271 -3.26 22.52 -11.50
CA PRO A 271 -3.63 21.60 -12.58
C PRO A 271 -3.76 20.14 -12.09
N ASP A 272 -2.85 19.68 -11.24
CA ASP A 272 -2.86 18.33 -10.68
C ASP A 272 -4.06 18.11 -9.77
N LEU A 273 -4.40 19.10 -8.94
CA LEU A 273 -5.64 19.08 -8.14
C LEU A 273 -6.88 19.06 -9.04
N GLY A 274 -6.87 19.81 -10.15
CA GLY A 274 -7.92 19.77 -11.16
C GLY A 274 -8.09 18.37 -11.76
N PHE A 275 -6.99 17.70 -12.12
CA PHE A 275 -7.00 16.32 -12.59
C PHE A 275 -7.59 15.37 -11.53
N ILE A 276 -7.20 15.49 -10.26
CA ILE A 276 -7.76 14.67 -9.17
C ILE A 276 -9.28 14.88 -9.05
N VAL A 277 -9.77 16.12 -9.14
CA VAL A 277 -11.22 16.40 -9.12
C VAL A 277 -11.92 15.73 -10.29
N VAL A 278 -11.37 15.85 -11.51
CA VAL A 278 -11.91 15.17 -12.70
C VAL A 278 -11.91 13.65 -12.51
N LEU A 279 -10.81 13.09 -12.02
CA LEU A 279 -10.68 11.65 -11.73
C LEU A 279 -11.75 11.19 -10.73
N VAL A 280 -11.95 11.91 -9.61
CA VAL A 280 -12.98 11.59 -8.61
C VAL A 280 -14.38 11.62 -9.23
N VAL A 281 -14.67 12.60 -10.09
CA VAL A 281 -15.94 12.68 -10.81
C VAL A 281 -16.11 11.48 -11.75
N VAL A 282 -15.10 11.14 -12.55
CA VAL A 282 -15.12 9.98 -13.45
C VAL A 282 -15.35 8.70 -12.67
N VAL A 283 -14.56 8.46 -11.61
CA VAL A 283 -14.67 7.27 -10.76
C VAL A 283 -16.04 7.17 -10.11
N ARG A 284 -16.61 8.29 -9.64
CA ARG A 284 -17.98 8.32 -9.08
C ARG A 284 -19.02 7.87 -10.11
N TYR A 285 -18.91 8.33 -11.36
CA TYR A 285 -19.83 7.90 -12.42
C TYR A 285 -19.61 6.44 -12.83
N VAL A 286 -18.36 5.97 -12.91
CA VAL A 286 -18.04 4.57 -13.17
C VAL A 286 -18.62 3.67 -12.09
N LEU A 287 -18.42 4.00 -10.81
CA LEU A 287 -18.99 3.23 -9.69
C LEU A 287 -20.51 3.25 -9.70
N LYS A 288 -21.14 4.39 -10.03
CA LYS A 288 -22.60 4.48 -10.17
C LYS A 288 -23.11 3.59 -11.32
N ALA A 289 -22.44 3.58 -12.46
CA ALA A 289 -22.80 2.73 -13.60
C ALA A 289 -22.66 1.24 -13.26
N LEU A 290 -21.55 0.85 -12.62
CA LEU A 290 -21.33 -0.52 -12.13
C LEU A 290 -22.41 -0.92 -11.12
N GLN A 291 -22.74 -0.04 -10.18
CA GLN A 291 -23.80 -0.31 -9.20
C GLN A 291 -25.15 -0.57 -9.87
N LEU A 292 -25.53 0.25 -10.85
CA LEU A 292 -26.77 0.06 -11.61
C LEU A 292 -26.76 -1.27 -12.39
N MET A 293 -25.63 -1.62 -12.99
CA MET A 293 -25.47 -2.89 -13.71
C MET A 293 -25.66 -4.09 -12.77
N PHE A 294 -24.96 -4.13 -11.63
CA PHE A 294 -25.06 -5.23 -10.67
C PHE A 294 -26.43 -5.30 -9.99
N GLN A 295 -27.08 -4.17 -9.72
CA GLN A 295 -28.48 -4.16 -9.26
C GLN A 295 -29.45 -4.72 -10.32
N GLY A 296 -29.19 -4.46 -11.60
CA GLY A 296 -29.95 -5.07 -12.71
C GLY A 296 -29.80 -6.58 -12.79
N ILE A 297 -28.61 -7.11 -12.45
CA ILE A 297 -28.36 -8.56 -12.37
C ILE A 297 -29.09 -9.17 -11.16
N GLU A 298 -29.00 -8.53 -9.99
CA GLU A 298 -29.67 -8.98 -8.77
C GLU A 298 -31.20 -9.07 -8.93
N THR A 299 -31.79 -8.11 -9.65
CA THR A 299 -33.24 -8.06 -9.90
C THR A 299 -33.69 -8.94 -11.06
N GLY A 300 -32.77 -9.63 -11.74
CA GLY A 300 -33.07 -10.49 -12.90
C GLY A 300 -33.43 -9.74 -14.19
N ALA A 301 -33.30 -8.41 -14.20
CA ALA A 301 -33.53 -7.61 -15.41
C ALA A 301 -32.44 -7.84 -16.47
N VAL A 302 -31.25 -8.28 -16.05
CA VAL A 302 -30.12 -8.67 -16.89
C VAL A 302 -29.61 -10.02 -16.43
N SER A 303 -29.82 -11.08 -17.22
CA SER A 303 -29.32 -12.42 -16.93
C SER A 303 -28.04 -12.72 -17.70
N PHE A 304 -27.05 -13.32 -17.05
CA PHE A 304 -25.89 -13.92 -17.69
C PHE A 304 -25.95 -15.44 -17.52
N GLU A 305 -25.54 -16.19 -18.55
CA GLU A 305 -25.73 -17.63 -18.65
C GLU A 305 -25.04 -18.45 -17.53
N ASN A 306 -24.00 -17.89 -16.89
CA ASN A 306 -23.21 -18.53 -15.83
C ASN A 306 -23.03 -17.63 -14.59
N PHE A 307 -23.99 -16.74 -14.28
CA PHE A 307 -23.86 -15.85 -13.12
C PHE A 307 -25.18 -15.78 -12.34
N ASP A 308 -25.15 -16.30 -11.12
CA ASP A 308 -26.31 -16.29 -10.24
C ASP A 308 -26.61 -14.86 -9.73
N PRO A 309 -27.89 -14.43 -9.69
CA PRO A 309 -28.28 -13.13 -9.18
C PRO A 309 -27.77 -12.84 -7.75
N GLU A 310 -27.64 -13.87 -6.92
CA GLU A 310 -27.16 -13.78 -5.54
C GLU A 310 -25.69 -13.32 -5.44
N TRP A 311 -24.89 -13.55 -6.49
CA TRP A 311 -23.48 -13.15 -6.52
C TRP A 311 -23.30 -11.67 -6.88
N ALA A 312 -24.32 -11.01 -7.41
CA ALA A 312 -24.21 -9.65 -7.95
C ALA A 312 -23.68 -8.65 -6.91
N GLN A 313 -24.23 -8.65 -5.69
CA GLN A 313 -23.82 -7.72 -4.63
C GLN A 313 -22.41 -8.02 -4.08
N PRO A 314 -22.04 -9.27 -3.74
CA PRO A 314 -20.66 -9.63 -3.41
C PRO A 314 -19.66 -9.22 -4.51
N THR A 315 -19.93 -9.54 -5.78
CA THR A 315 -19.03 -9.21 -6.88
C THR A 315 -18.91 -7.70 -7.09
N TYR A 316 -20.01 -6.93 -6.98
CA TYR A 316 -19.96 -5.47 -7.01
C TYR A 316 -19.02 -4.90 -5.95
N LYS A 317 -19.07 -5.41 -4.71
CA LYS A 317 -18.18 -4.96 -3.63
C LYS A 317 -16.71 -5.18 -3.97
N ILE A 318 -16.37 -6.34 -4.54
CA ILE A 318 -14.99 -6.66 -4.99
C ILE A 318 -14.57 -5.71 -6.10
N VAL A 319 -15.38 -5.57 -7.14
CA VAL A 319 -15.11 -4.67 -8.28
C VAL A 319 -14.97 -3.22 -7.81
N ARG A 320 -15.83 -2.76 -6.90
CA ARG A 320 -15.76 -1.42 -6.31
C ARG A 320 -14.42 -1.20 -5.60
N ILE A 321 -13.96 -2.16 -4.79
CA ILE A 321 -12.67 -2.07 -4.10
C ILE A 321 -11.53 -1.98 -5.14
N LEU A 322 -11.57 -2.80 -6.19
CA LEU A 322 -10.55 -2.79 -7.26
C LEU A 322 -10.53 -1.45 -8.01
N VAL A 323 -11.69 -0.91 -8.38
CA VAL A 323 -11.80 0.40 -9.04
C VAL A 323 -11.25 1.51 -8.14
N ILE A 324 -11.59 1.50 -6.85
CA ILE A 324 -11.06 2.49 -5.89
C ILE A 324 -9.53 2.35 -5.76
N ALA A 325 -9.03 1.13 -5.59
CA ALA A 325 -7.59 0.87 -5.47
C ALA A 325 -6.83 1.35 -6.71
N PHE A 326 -7.32 1.01 -7.91
CA PHE A 326 -6.76 1.49 -9.17
C PHE A 326 -6.80 3.01 -9.27
N SER A 327 -7.90 3.63 -8.85
CA SER A 327 -8.05 5.09 -8.84
C SER A 327 -7.03 5.76 -7.92
N VAL A 328 -6.74 5.17 -6.76
CA VAL A 328 -5.69 5.67 -5.85
C VAL A 328 -4.32 5.59 -6.51
N VAL A 329 -4.01 4.51 -7.21
CA VAL A 329 -2.75 4.36 -7.97
C VAL A 329 -2.63 5.41 -9.08
N VAL A 330 -3.70 5.64 -9.85
CA VAL A 330 -3.73 6.67 -10.90
C VAL A 330 -3.63 8.09 -10.31
N ALA A 331 -4.27 8.34 -9.16
CA ALA A 331 -4.21 9.63 -8.48
C ALA A 331 -2.82 9.92 -7.89
N TYR A 332 -2.07 8.88 -7.51
CA TYR A 332 -0.84 9.00 -6.72
C TYR A 332 0.16 10.03 -7.24
N PRO A 333 0.55 10.06 -8.54
CA PRO A 333 1.53 11.02 -9.05
C PRO A 333 1.06 12.48 -8.93
N TYR A 334 -0.25 12.72 -9.00
CA TYR A 334 -0.86 14.05 -8.98
C TYR A 334 -1.11 14.58 -7.57
N ILE A 335 -0.85 13.79 -6.53
CA ILE A 335 -0.97 14.26 -5.14
C ILE A 335 0.22 15.19 -4.85
N PRO A 336 -0.01 16.45 -4.42
CA PRO A 336 1.08 17.36 -4.10
C PRO A 336 2.04 16.75 -3.07
N GLY A 337 3.32 16.67 -3.41
CA GLY A 337 4.35 16.08 -2.55
C GLY A 337 4.53 14.56 -2.69
N SER A 338 3.81 13.89 -3.59
CA SER A 338 3.97 12.45 -3.92
C SER A 338 5.38 12.06 -4.32
N GLU A 339 6.13 12.99 -4.91
CA GLU A 339 7.51 12.80 -5.35
C GLU A 339 8.53 12.80 -4.20
N SER A 340 8.14 13.31 -3.03
CA SER A 340 9.02 13.37 -1.87
C SER A 340 9.37 11.99 -1.33
N GLN A 341 10.60 11.83 -0.84
CA GLN A 341 11.05 10.57 -0.23
C GLN A 341 10.20 10.17 0.97
N ALA A 342 9.76 11.14 1.78
CA ALA A 342 8.90 10.88 2.93
C ALA A 342 7.55 10.29 2.52
N PHE A 343 6.89 10.87 1.51
CA PHE A 343 5.61 10.39 1.02
C PHE A 343 5.72 8.98 0.40
N LYS A 344 6.77 8.75 -0.40
CA LYS A 344 7.09 7.42 -0.96
C LYS A 344 7.32 6.40 0.16
N GLY A 345 8.06 6.77 1.21
CA GLY A 345 8.33 5.90 2.36
C GLY A 345 7.06 5.50 3.12
N VAL A 346 6.18 6.46 3.43
CA VAL A 346 4.90 6.18 4.10
C VAL A 346 3.99 5.30 3.22
N SER A 347 3.94 5.59 1.92
CA SER A 347 3.10 4.83 0.97
C SER A 347 3.60 3.39 0.81
N LEU A 348 4.92 3.19 0.74
CA LEU A 348 5.54 1.87 0.73
C LEU A 348 5.21 1.10 2.03
N PHE A 349 5.35 1.75 3.18
CA PHE A 349 5.03 1.14 4.47
C PHE A 349 3.56 0.70 4.56
N LEU A 350 2.62 1.52 4.09
CA LEU A 350 1.21 1.16 4.01
C LEU A 350 0.98 -0.05 3.09
N GLY A 351 1.67 -0.10 1.94
CA GLY A 351 1.64 -1.24 1.03
C GLY A 351 2.16 -2.53 1.67
N VAL A 352 3.22 -2.45 2.48
CA VAL A 352 3.77 -3.60 3.23
C VAL A 352 2.76 -4.09 4.27
N ILE A 353 2.14 -3.19 5.06
CA ILE A 353 1.11 -3.58 6.03
C ILE A 353 -0.04 -4.31 5.33
N PHE A 354 -0.52 -3.78 4.21
CA PHE A 354 -1.60 -4.40 3.45
C PHE A 354 -1.20 -5.79 2.90
N SER A 355 0.02 -5.91 2.39
CA SER A 355 0.57 -7.18 1.89
C SER A 355 0.67 -8.24 3.00
N LEU A 356 1.23 -7.87 4.15
CA LEU A 356 1.33 -8.75 5.31
C LEU A 356 -0.04 -9.18 5.83
N GLY A 357 -1.00 -8.26 5.90
CA GLY A 357 -2.39 -8.58 6.28
C GLY A 357 -3.11 -9.50 5.30
N SER A 358 -2.72 -9.48 4.02
CA SER A 358 -3.32 -10.31 2.97
C SER A 358 -2.69 -11.70 2.84
N SER A 359 -1.58 -11.96 3.54
CA SER A 359 -0.79 -13.20 3.43
C SER A 359 -1.61 -14.48 3.65
N SER A 360 -2.51 -14.50 4.64
CA SER A 360 -3.35 -15.66 4.95
C SER A 360 -4.32 -16.00 3.81
N VAL A 361 -4.96 -14.99 3.21
CA VAL A 361 -5.87 -15.19 2.08
C VAL A 361 -5.12 -15.78 0.89
N ILE A 362 -3.97 -15.19 0.55
CA ILE A 362 -3.13 -15.65 -0.55
C ILE A 362 -2.63 -17.08 -0.29
N SER A 363 -2.21 -17.39 0.94
CA SER A 363 -1.78 -18.74 1.34
C SER A 363 -2.88 -19.77 1.13
N ASN A 364 -4.12 -19.47 1.55
CA ASN A 364 -5.26 -20.35 1.35
C ASN A 364 -5.60 -20.55 -0.13
N VAL A 365 -5.54 -19.49 -0.95
CA VAL A 365 -5.74 -19.57 -2.41
C VAL A 365 -4.71 -20.51 -3.04
N ILE A 366 -3.43 -20.31 -2.74
CA ILE A 366 -2.33 -21.14 -3.28
C ILE A 366 -2.49 -22.59 -2.82
N ALA A 367 -2.86 -22.81 -1.56
CA ALA A 367 -3.11 -24.14 -1.04
C ALA A 367 -4.30 -24.83 -1.73
N GLY A 368 -5.41 -24.12 -1.94
CA GLY A 368 -6.58 -24.62 -2.66
C GLY A 368 -6.23 -25.04 -4.10
N TYR A 369 -5.51 -24.20 -4.84
CA TYR A 369 -5.01 -24.55 -6.17
C TYR A 369 -4.08 -25.76 -6.12
N THR A 370 -3.12 -25.77 -5.19
CA THR A 370 -2.13 -26.85 -5.06
C THR A 370 -2.80 -28.20 -4.81
N MET A 371 -3.80 -28.24 -3.91
CA MET A 371 -4.56 -29.46 -3.62
C MET A 371 -5.36 -29.94 -4.85
N THR A 372 -5.98 -29.00 -5.58
CA THR A 372 -6.73 -29.30 -6.81
C THR A 372 -5.83 -29.92 -7.89
N TYR A 373 -4.63 -29.35 -8.11
CA TYR A 373 -3.70 -29.85 -9.11
C TYR A 373 -2.99 -31.15 -8.71
N ARG A 374 -2.56 -31.27 -7.45
CA ARG A 374 -1.87 -32.47 -6.95
C ARG A 374 -2.82 -33.65 -6.68
N ARG A 375 -4.14 -33.40 -6.70
CA ARG A 375 -5.18 -34.40 -6.42
C ARG A 375 -4.90 -35.21 -5.15
N ALA A 376 -4.51 -34.53 -4.06
CA ALA A 376 -4.28 -35.18 -2.77
C ALA A 376 -5.52 -35.96 -2.28
N PHE A 377 -6.71 -35.46 -2.60
CA PHE A 377 -7.99 -36.09 -2.39
C PHE A 377 -9.01 -35.57 -3.41
N ARG A 378 -10.16 -36.23 -3.49
CA ARG A 378 -11.29 -35.88 -4.36
C ARG A 378 -12.55 -35.63 -3.53
N LEU A 379 -13.53 -34.95 -4.12
CA LEU A 379 -14.89 -34.87 -3.57
C LEU A 379 -15.42 -36.28 -3.31
N GLY A 380 -15.95 -36.50 -2.11
CA GLY A 380 -16.43 -37.78 -1.62
C GLY A 380 -15.37 -38.68 -0.98
N ASP A 381 -14.08 -38.35 -1.06
CA ASP A 381 -13.05 -39.15 -0.39
C ASP A 381 -13.18 -39.04 1.14
N ARG A 382 -12.98 -40.17 1.82
CA ARG A 382 -12.74 -40.22 3.27
C ARG A 382 -11.29 -39.90 3.55
N ILE A 383 -11.04 -38.82 4.29
CA ILE A 383 -9.71 -38.38 4.68
C ILE A 383 -9.60 -38.11 6.18
N ALA A 384 -8.38 -38.18 6.70
CA ALA A 384 -8.03 -37.64 8.02
C ALA A 384 -6.96 -36.54 7.87
N VAL A 385 -7.17 -35.42 8.55
CA VAL A 385 -6.26 -34.27 8.62
C VAL A 385 -6.09 -33.90 10.10
N GLY A 386 -4.93 -34.23 10.67
CA GLY A 386 -4.76 -34.15 12.13
C GLY A 386 -5.74 -35.08 12.86
N GLU A 387 -6.53 -34.53 13.78
CA GLU A 387 -7.54 -35.28 14.55
C GLU A 387 -8.90 -35.37 13.84
N ILE A 388 -9.09 -34.61 12.77
CA ILE A 388 -10.37 -34.53 12.07
C ILE A 388 -10.41 -35.61 10.99
N THR A 389 -11.40 -36.49 11.06
CA THR A 389 -11.67 -37.51 10.03
C THR A 389 -13.09 -37.36 9.50
N GLY A 390 -13.24 -37.39 8.18
CA GLY A 390 -14.55 -37.24 7.54
C GLY A 390 -14.52 -37.41 6.04
N PHE A 391 -15.66 -37.21 5.39
CA PHE A 391 -15.82 -37.23 3.94
C PHE A 391 -15.73 -35.83 3.36
N VAL A 392 -14.96 -35.64 2.30
CA VAL A 392 -14.86 -34.35 1.60
C VAL A 392 -16.18 -34.04 0.91
N THR A 393 -16.89 -33.00 1.37
CA THR A 393 -18.18 -32.59 0.79
C THR A 393 -18.02 -31.47 -0.23
N GLU A 394 -17.11 -30.53 0.03
CA GLU A 394 -16.87 -29.37 -0.83
C GLU A 394 -15.39 -28.99 -0.80
N THR A 395 -14.84 -28.62 -1.96
CA THR A 395 -13.52 -28.01 -2.08
C THR A 395 -13.67 -26.65 -2.72
N SER A 396 -13.39 -25.59 -1.96
CA SER A 396 -13.46 -24.20 -2.40
C SER A 396 -12.04 -23.59 -2.46
N LEU A 397 -11.91 -22.37 -2.99
CA LEU A 397 -10.61 -21.71 -3.15
C LEU A 397 -9.89 -21.47 -1.81
N LEU A 398 -10.64 -21.18 -0.75
CA LEU A 398 -10.09 -20.81 0.56
C LEU A 398 -10.20 -21.93 1.60
N VAL A 399 -11.22 -22.77 1.50
CA VAL A 399 -11.55 -23.77 2.51
C VAL A 399 -11.98 -25.08 1.87
N THR A 400 -11.84 -26.16 2.61
CA THR A 400 -12.38 -27.48 2.30
C THR A 400 -13.34 -27.89 3.41
N ARG A 401 -14.51 -28.41 3.04
CA ARG A 401 -15.51 -28.89 3.98
C ARG A 401 -15.47 -30.39 4.08
N LEU A 402 -15.48 -30.89 5.32
CA LEU A 402 -15.55 -32.30 5.66
C LEU A 402 -16.85 -32.57 6.42
N ARG A 403 -17.50 -33.70 6.15
CA ARG A 403 -18.59 -34.21 6.98
C ARG A 403 -18.06 -35.33 7.87
N SER A 404 -18.15 -35.15 9.18
CA SER A 404 -17.75 -36.17 10.17
C SER A 404 -18.69 -37.38 10.13
N PHE A 405 -18.30 -38.50 10.75
CA PHE A 405 -19.17 -39.67 10.89
C PHE A 405 -20.40 -39.42 11.76
N LYS A 406 -20.35 -38.37 12.58
CA LYS A 406 -21.48 -37.89 13.40
C LYS A 406 -22.35 -36.87 12.66
N ASN A 407 -22.15 -36.71 11.35
CA ASN A 407 -22.89 -35.78 10.50
C ASN A 407 -22.65 -34.29 10.87
N GLU A 408 -21.45 -33.96 11.35
CA GLU A 408 -21.04 -32.57 11.61
C GLU A 408 -20.29 -32.01 10.40
N GLU A 409 -20.54 -30.76 10.00
CA GLU A 409 -19.75 -30.09 8.98
C GLU A 409 -18.55 -29.37 9.59
N VAL A 410 -17.35 -29.74 9.15
CA VAL A 410 -16.08 -29.18 9.59
C VAL A 410 -15.44 -28.43 8.43
N VAL A 411 -15.23 -27.12 8.62
CA VAL A 411 -14.64 -26.24 7.62
C VAL A 411 -13.17 -26.01 7.96
N LEU A 412 -12.29 -26.45 7.07
CA LEU A 412 -10.84 -26.34 7.25
C LEU A 412 -10.24 -25.33 6.27
N PRO A 413 -9.42 -24.36 6.74
CA PRO A 413 -8.61 -23.53 5.87
C PRO A 413 -7.68 -24.39 5.02
N ASN A 414 -7.62 -24.11 3.72
CA ASN A 414 -6.80 -24.88 2.79
C ASN A 414 -5.31 -24.87 3.17
N SER A 415 -4.80 -23.74 3.71
CA SER A 415 -3.42 -23.64 4.18
C SER A 415 -3.12 -24.58 5.35
N GLU A 416 -4.11 -24.87 6.19
CA GLU A 416 -3.95 -25.79 7.33
C GLU A 416 -3.87 -27.24 6.87
N ILE A 417 -4.68 -27.62 5.88
CA ILE A 417 -4.62 -28.96 5.26
C ILE A 417 -3.26 -29.15 4.59
N LEU A 418 -2.78 -28.16 3.84
CA LEU A 418 -1.48 -28.24 3.17
C LEU A 418 -0.31 -28.32 4.18
N GLY A 419 -0.44 -27.68 5.34
CA GLY A 419 0.57 -27.71 6.40
C GLY A 419 0.59 -28.99 7.23
N LYS A 420 -0.41 -29.88 7.09
CA LYS A 420 -0.57 -31.12 7.86
C LYS A 420 -0.47 -32.35 6.96
N ALA A 421 -0.16 -33.51 7.56
CA ALA A 421 -0.26 -34.78 6.87
C ALA A 421 -1.74 -35.12 6.60
N VAL A 422 -2.03 -35.58 5.38
CA VAL A 422 -3.37 -36.02 4.97
C VAL A 422 -3.35 -37.53 4.72
N ILE A 423 -4.14 -38.28 5.49
CA ILE A 423 -4.34 -39.70 5.29
C ILE A 423 -5.60 -39.86 4.43
N ASN A 424 -5.45 -40.34 3.19
CA ASN A 424 -6.57 -40.60 2.30
C ASN A 424 -6.91 -42.10 2.28
N TYR A 425 -8.05 -42.46 2.89
CA TYR A 425 -8.51 -43.84 2.95
C TYR A 425 -9.14 -44.32 1.65
N SER A 426 -9.61 -43.41 0.79
CA SER A 426 -10.39 -43.73 -0.41
C SER A 426 -9.56 -43.85 -1.69
N ALA A 427 -8.39 -43.20 -1.74
CA ALA A 427 -7.55 -43.16 -2.93
C ALA A 427 -7.08 -44.55 -3.37
N LEU A 428 -6.55 -45.34 -2.42
CA LEU A 428 -6.05 -46.69 -2.68
C LEU A 428 -7.15 -47.75 -2.57
N ALA A 429 -8.14 -47.58 -1.69
CA ALA A 429 -9.25 -48.53 -1.52
C ALA A 429 -9.88 -48.95 -2.86
N ARG A 430 -10.16 -47.97 -3.73
CA ARG A 430 -10.81 -48.23 -5.03
C ARG A 430 -9.89 -48.84 -6.10
N ARG A 431 -8.56 -48.76 -5.95
CA ARG A 431 -7.60 -49.18 -6.98
C ARG A 431 -6.86 -50.45 -6.60
N GLU A 432 -6.31 -50.48 -5.39
CA GLU A 432 -5.42 -51.54 -4.88
C GLU A 432 -6.04 -52.24 -3.67
N GLY A 433 -7.04 -51.63 -3.04
CA GLY A 433 -7.61 -52.08 -1.78
C GLY A 433 -6.99 -51.35 -0.58
N LEU A 434 -7.78 -51.24 0.49
CA LEU A 434 -7.37 -50.69 1.78
C LEU A 434 -7.28 -51.82 2.78
N ILE A 435 -6.12 -52.00 3.40
CA ILE A 435 -5.94 -53.00 4.45
C ILE A 435 -6.49 -52.48 5.76
N LEU A 436 -7.53 -53.15 6.25
CA LEU A 436 -8.01 -53.03 7.62
C LEU A 436 -7.26 -54.05 8.47
N HIS A 437 -6.87 -53.64 9.66
CA HIS A 437 -6.16 -54.51 10.60
C HIS A 437 -6.65 -54.33 12.03
N THR A 438 -6.63 -55.42 12.79
CA THR A 438 -6.96 -55.42 14.22
C THR A 438 -6.19 -56.52 14.94
N THR A 439 -5.98 -56.34 16.24
CA THR A 439 -5.13 -57.21 17.06
C THR A 439 -5.93 -58.00 18.08
N VAL A 440 -5.53 -59.26 18.30
CA VAL A 440 -6.10 -60.14 19.31
C VAL A 440 -4.96 -60.83 20.07
N GLY A 441 -5.02 -60.84 21.40
CA GLY A 441 -4.05 -61.54 22.25
C GLY A 441 -4.56 -62.93 22.64
N ILE A 442 -3.78 -63.98 22.36
CA ILE A 442 -4.12 -65.38 22.69
C ILE A 442 -3.00 -66.02 23.51
N GLY A 443 -3.36 -66.79 24.54
CA GLY A 443 -2.42 -67.47 25.43
C GLY A 443 -1.46 -68.42 24.70
N TYR A 444 -0.29 -68.65 25.29
CA TYR A 444 0.78 -69.48 24.69
C TYR A 444 0.42 -70.96 24.59
N GLU A 445 -0.59 -71.39 25.33
CA GLU A 445 -1.10 -72.76 25.40
C GLU A 445 -1.89 -73.13 24.13
N THR A 446 -2.36 -72.14 23.37
CA THR A 446 -3.09 -72.37 22.13
C THR A 446 -2.13 -72.51 20.94
N PRO A 447 -2.21 -73.59 20.13
CA PRO A 447 -1.38 -73.73 18.95
C PRO A 447 -1.55 -72.56 17.97
N TRP A 448 -0.47 -71.84 17.67
CA TRP A 448 -0.53 -70.64 16.82
C TRP A 448 -1.15 -70.89 15.43
N ARG A 449 -0.98 -72.10 14.87
CA ARG A 449 -1.57 -72.50 13.58
C ARG A 449 -3.11 -72.54 13.64
N GLN A 450 -3.67 -72.92 14.80
CA GLN A 450 -5.11 -72.90 15.02
C GLN A 450 -5.60 -71.46 15.13
N VAL A 451 -4.88 -70.61 15.86
CA VAL A 451 -5.19 -69.18 15.98
C VAL A 451 -5.20 -68.48 14.63
N GLU A 452 -4.17 -68.72 13.81
CA GLU A 452 -4.09 -68.21 12.45
C GLU A 452 -5.30 -68.65 11.60
N ALA A 453 -5.61 -69.95 11.59
CA ALA A 453 -6.73 -70.48 10.82
C ALA A 453 -8.09 -69.86 11.24
N MET A 454 -8.31 -69.67 12.54
CA MET A 454 -9.53 -69.04 13.06
C MET A 454 -9.64 -67.56 12.68
N LEU A 455 -8.54 -66.81 12.75
CA LEU A 455 -8.52 -65.39 12.35
C LEU A 455 -8.74 -65.22 10.85
N LEU A 456 -8.16 -66.09 10.02
CA LEU A 456 -8.40 -66.12 8.58
C LEU A 456 -9.87 -66.46 8.28
N MET A 457 -10.44 -67.44 8.99
CA MET A 457 -11.86 -67.77 8.87
C MET A 457 -12.76 -66.60 9.27
N ALA A 458 -12.40 -65.82 10.29
CA ALA A 458 -13.15 -64.63 10.69
C ALA A 458 -13.17 -63.56 9.61
N ALA A 459 -12.02 -63.33 8.96
CA ALA A 459 -11.95 -62.43 7.81
C ALA A 459 -12.80 -62.95 6.64
N GLU A 460 -12.77 -64.26 6.35
CA GLU A 460 -13.57 -64.87 5.27
C GLU A 460 -15.09 -64.81 5.52
N ARG A 461 -15.55 -64.93 6.78
CA ARG A 461 -16.97 -64.80 7.15
C ARG A 461 -17.46 -63.35 7.19
N THR A 462 -16.56 -62.37 7.17
CA THR A 462 -16.93 -60.95 7.22
C THR A 462 -17.32 -60.43 5.83
N ALA A 463 -18.62 -60.21 5.62
CA ALA A 463 -19.12 -59.64 4.37
C ALA A 463 -18.53 -58.25 4.10
N GLY A 464 -18.06 -58.02 2.87
CA GLY A 464 -17.46 -56.74 2.43
C GLY A 464 -15.93 -56.67 2.55
N LEU A 465 -15.28 -57.71 3.09
CA LEU A 465 -13.84 -57.92 2.95
C LEU A 465 -13.54 -58.70 1.66
N GLU A 466 -12.44 -58.35 1.01
CA GLU A 466 -11.98 -58.98 -0.21
C GLU A 466 -11.33 -60.33 0.09
N ARG A 467 -11.62 -61.32 -0.76
CA ARG A 467 -10.93 -62.64 -0.72
C ARG A 467 -9.57 -62.61 -1.40
N GLU A 468 -9.39 -61.69 -2.36
CA GLU A 468 -8.14 -61.44 -3.06
C GLU A 468 -7.79 -59.94 -3.04
N PRO A 469 -6.62 -59.54 -2.51
CA PRO A 469 -5.56 -60.39 -1.94
C PRO A 469 -6.02 -61.10 -0.66
N ARG A 470 -5.49 -62.32 -0.45
CA ARG A 470 -5.88 -63.16 0.70
C ARG A 470 -5.57 -62.43 2.02
N PRO A 471 -6.49 -62.46 3.01
CA PRO A 471 -6.17 -62.02 4.36
C PRO A 471 -4.94 -62.76 4.90
N PHE A 472 -4.19 -62.10 5.78
CA PHE A 472 -3.00 -62.68 6.39
C PHE A 472 -2.90 -62.28 7.86
N VAL A 473 -2.25 -63.13 8.66
CA VAL A 473 -2.06 -62.91 10.09
C VAL A 473 -0.59 -62.65 10.39
N LEU A 474 -0.31 -61.63 11.19
CA LEU A 474 1.03 -61.35 11.70
C LEU A 474 1.09 -61.65 13.19
N GLN A 475 2.17 -62.28 13.65
CA GLN A 475 2.51 -62.36 15.07
C GLN A 475 3.29 -61.09 15.44
N LYS A 476 2.59 -60.05 15.91
CA LYS A 476 3.16 -58.71 16.13
C LYS A 476 4.18 -58.69 17.25
N SER A 477 3.90 -59.42 18.33
CA SER A 477 4.78 -59.50 19.49
C SER A 477 4.47 -60.74 20.34
N LEU A 478 5.50 -61.21 21.03
CA LEU A 478 5.39 -62.18 22.13
C LEU A 478 5.28 -61.36 23.42
N GLY A 479 4.06 -61.18 23.93
CA GLY A 479 3.80 -60.43 25.16
C GLY A 479 3.98 -61.29 26.41
N ASP A 480 3.82 -60.69 27.59
CA ASP A 480 4.06 -61.37 28.86
C ASP A 480 3.14 -62.59 29.07
N PHE A 481 1.88 -62.49 28.64
CA PHE A 481 0.84 -63.51 28.86
C PHE A 481 0.21 -64.05 27.58
N CYS A 482 0.51 -63.45 26.43
CA CYS A 482 -0.11 -63.84 25.16
C CYS A 482 0.79 -63.55 23.97
N VAL A 483 0.57 -64.28 22.88
CA VAL A 483 1.02 -63.87 21.56
C VAL A 483 -0.01 -62.88 20.99
N VAL A 484 0.46 -61.72 20.54
CA VAL A 484 -0.39 -60.69 19.92
C VAL A 484 -0.43 -60.94 18.41
N TYR A 485 -1.58 -61.38 17.92
CA TYR A 485 -1.83 -61.60 16.50
C TYR A 485 -2.52 -60.39 15.89
N GLU A 486 -2.19 -60.03 14.66
CA GLU A 486 -2.86 -59.00 13.87
C GLU A 486 -3.42 -59.60 12.58
N ILE A 487 -4.74 -59.64 12.47
CA ILE A 487 -5.40 -60.01 11.21
C ILE A 487 -5.43 -58.78 10.30
N ASN A 488 -4.99 -58.96 9.06
CA ASN A 488 -4.98 -57.96 8.01
C ASN A 488 -5.88 -58.42 6.87
N ALA A 489 -6.91 -57.63 6.56
CA ALA A 489 -7.88 -57.95 5.52
C ALA A 489 -8.18 -56.72 4.65
N THR A 490 -8.38 -56.94 3.37
CA THR A 490 -8.52 -55.85 2.41
C THR A 490 -9.99 -55.49 2.19
N THR A 491 -10.30 -54.20 2.01
CA THR A 491 -11.60 -53.73 1.53
C THR A 491 -11.44 -52.71 0.41
N ARG A 492 -12.40 -52.66 -0.51
CA ARG A 492 -12.48 -51.61 -1.54
C ARG A 492 -13.39 -50.45 -1.14
N ASP A 493 -14.15 -50.59 -0.07
CA ASP A 493 -15.12 -49.60 0.39
C ASP A 493 -14.65 -48.89 1.68
N ALA A 494 -14.00 -47.74 1.49
CA ALA A 494 -13.56 -46.89 2.60
C ALA A 494 -14.72 -46.23 3.39
N THR A 495 -15.96 -46.28 2.87
CA THR A 495 -17.11 -45.70 3.57
C THR A 495 -17.55 -46.57 4.75
N GLN A 496 -17.38 -47.90 4.65
CA GLN A 496 -17.90 -48.88 5.61
C GLN A 496 -16.88 -49.36 6.65
N ILE A 497 -15.69 -48.76 6.73
CA ILE A 497 -14.60 -49.21 7.64
C ILE A 497 -15.10 -49.50 9.06
N GLY A 498 -15.97 -48.65 9.62
CA GLY A 498 -16.51 -48.86 10.98
C GLY A 498 -17.38 -50.12 11.09
N LEU A 499 -18.29 -50.32 10.12
CA LEU A 499 -19.14 -51.51 10.06
C LEU A 499 -18.33 -52.79 9.82
N LEU A 500 -17.32 -52.71 8.94
CA LEU A 500 -16.42 -53.83 8.65
C LEU A 500 -15.61 -54.23 9.88
N TYR A 501 -15.12 -53.26 10.67
CA TYR A 501 -14.46 -53.56 11.94
C TYR A 501 -15.41 -54.25 12.93
N THR A 502 -16.64 -53.74 13.09
CA THR A 502 -17.64 -54.37 13.95
C THR A 502 -17.93 -55.81 13.53
N ALA A 503 -18.16 -56.04 12.24
CA ALA A 503 -18.44 -57.38 11.72
C ALA A 503 -17.23 -58.33 11.85
N LEU A 504 -16.02 -57.84 11.62
CA LEU A 504 -14.79 -58.61 11.82
C LEU A 504 -14.60 -58.98 13.28
N HIS A 505 -14.79 -58.03 14.20
CA HIS A 505 -14.70 -58.29 15.64
C HIS A 505 -15.75 -59.29 16.11
N ALA A 506 -16.99 -59.19 15.62
CA ALA A 506 -18.05 -60.16 15.92
C ALA A 506 -17.65 -61.57 15.45
N ASN A 507 -17.21 -61.71 14.19
CA ASN A 507 -16.76 -63.01 13.66
C ASN A 507 -15.56 -63.59 14.41
N ILE A 508 -14.62 -62.75 14.87
CA ILE A 508 -13.50 -63.19 15.71
C ILE A 508 -14.03 -63.76 17.04
N LEU A 509 -14.94 -63.06 17.72
CA LEU A 509 -15.51 -63.54 18.98
C LEU A 509 -16.26 -64.87 18.80
N ASP A 510 -17.09 -64.96 17.77
CA ASP A 510 -17.93 -66.12 17.48
C ASP A 510 -17.09 -67.35 17.15
N ILE A 511 -16.12 -67.22 16.23
CA ILE A 511 -15.26 -68.34 15.81
C ILE A 511 -14.39 -68.83 16.96
N PHE A 512 -13.80 -67.94 17.76
CA PHE A 512 -13.00 -68.37 18.90
C PHE A 512 -13.84 -69.15 19.93
N ASN A 513 -15.08 -68.72 20.17
CA ASN A 513 -16.02 -69.48 20.99
C ASN A 513 -16.42 -70.84 20.35
N GLU A 514 -16.67 -70.90 19.03
CA GLU A 514 -17.00 -72.14 18.30
C GLU A 514 -15.91 -73.21 18.45
N TYR A 515 -14.65 -72.80 18.43
CA TYR A 515 -13.49 -73.69 18.54
C TYR A 515 -12.96 -73.83 19.97
N GLY A 516 -13.64 -73.27 20.96
CA GLY A 516 -13.30 -73.39 22.38
C GLY A 516 -11.98 -72.73 22.78
N VAL A 517 -11.57 -71.67 22.07
CA VAL A 517 -10.34 -70.93 22.37
C VAL A 517 -10.68 -69.63 23.07
N GLN A 518 -10.14 -69.45 24.27
CA GLN A 518 -10.34 -68.24 25.05
C GLN A 518 -9.44 -67.11 24.53
N ILE A 519 -10.06 -65.96 24.22
CA ILE A 519 -9.33 -64.72 23.95
C ILE A 519 -8.82 -64.14 25.28
N MET A 520 -7.55 -63.75 25.34
CA MET A 520 -6.94 -63.26 26.57
C MET A 520 -7.45 -61.86 26.93
N THR A 521 -7.73 -61.67 28.22
CA THR A 521 -8.10 -60.36 28.77
C THR A 521 -6.85 -59.51 28.97
N PRO A 522 -6.92 -58.17 28.78
CA PRO A 522 -5.76 -57.28 28.92
C PRO A 522 -5.10 -57.29 30.31
N ALA A 523 -5.84 -57.62 31.37
CA ALA A 523 -5.34 -57.80 32.73
C ALA A 523 -5.43 -59.27 33.11
N TYR A 524 -4.35 -60.02 32.86
CA TYR A 524 -4.24 -61.44 33.22
C TYR A 524 -3.59 -61.55 34.62
N GLU A 525 -4.33 -62.10 35.58
CA GLU A 525 -3.84 -62.33 36.96
C GLU A 525 -3.53 -63.80 37.24
N GLY A 526 -4.11 -64.71 36.46
CA GLY A 526 -3.94 -66.16 36.57
C GLY A 526 -5.00 -66.91 35.76
N ASP A 527 -4.77 -68.19 35.52
CA ASP A 527 -5.71 -69.04 34.79
C ASP A 527 -7.01 -69.25 35.58
N PRO A 528 -8.17 -69.01 34.97
CA PRO A 528 -9.44 -69.37 35.60
C PRO A 528 -9.59 -70.90 35.61
N GLU A 529 -10.22 -71.46 36.65
CA GLU A 529 -10.50 -72.90 36.74
C GLU A 529 -11.37 -73.41 35.57
N VAL A 530 -12.18 -72.52 34.99
CA VAL A 530 -13.02 -72.79 33.82
C VAL A 530 -12.68 -71.78 32.73
N PRO A 531 -12.43 -72.22 31.49
CA PRO A 531 -12.22 -71.32 30.35
C PRO A 531 -13.38 -70.33 30.21
N LYS A 532 -13.06 -69.05 30.00
CA LYS A 532 -14.06 -67.98 29.80
C LYS A 532 -14.57 -68.01 28.37
N LEU A 533 -15.39 -69.01 28.06
CA LEU A 533 -16.02 -69.22 26.76
C LEU A 533 -17.51 -68.94 26.86
N VAL A 534 -18.11 -68.44 25.77
CA VAL A 534 -19.57 -68.28 25.66
C VAL A 534 -20.11 -69.40 24.77
N PRO A 535 -20.81 -70.40 25.32
CA PRO A 535 -21.44 -71.46 24.54
C PRO A 535 -22.42 -70.90 23.51
N ARG A 536 -22.53 -71.54 22.36
CA ARG A 536 -23.38 -71.07 21.25
C ARG A 536 -24.85 -70.95 21.63
N GLU A 537 -25.31 -71.76 22.57
CA GLU A 537 -26.66 -71.72 23.13
C GLU A 537 -26.95 -70.41 23.89
N GLN A 538 -25.91 -69.67 24.28
CA GLN A 538 -25.99 -68.43 25.08
C GLN A 538 -25.70 -67.16 24.27
N TRP A 539 -25.47 -67.24 22.96
CA TRP A 539 -25.15 -66.05 22.14
C TRP A 539 -26.30 -65.04 22.03
N HIS A 540 -27.55 -65.53 22.07
CA HIS A 540 -28.75 -64.71 21.98
C HIS A 540 -29.54 -64.69 23.29
N LEU A 541 -28.85 -64.56 24.43
CA LEU A 541 -29.53 -64.28 25.69
C LEU A 541 -30.25 -62.92 25.62
N ALA A 542 -31.44 -62.84 26.21
CA ALA A 542 -32.23 -61.61 26.22
C ALA A 542 -31.40 -60.43 26.77
N PRO A 543 -31.42 -59.24 26.13
CA PRO A 543 -32.39 -58.77 25.14
C PRO A 543 -32.06 -59.07 23.67
N ALA A 544 -31.03 -59.87 23.36
CA ALA A 544 -30.71 -60.23 21.99
C ALA A 544 -31.75 -61.22 21.44
N ALA A 545 -32.12 -61.06 20.16
CA ALA A 545 -32.92 -62.02 19.42
C ALA A 545 -32.03 -62.69 18.36
N PRO A 546 -32.24 -63.98 18.04
CA PRO A 546 -31.59 -64.61 16.90
C PRO A 546 -31.97 -63.88 15.61
N GLU A 547 -31.03 -63.75 14.69
CA GLU A 547 -31.32 -63.17 13.36
C GLU A 547 -32.37 -64.02 12.64
N PRO A 548 -33.37 -63.40 11.98
CA PRO A 548 -34.35 -64.14 11.20
C PRO A 548 -33.64 -64.87 10.05
N GLU A 549 -33.97 -66.16 9.86
CA GLU A 549 -33.44 -66.92 8.72
C GLU A 549 -33.72 -66.18 7.40
N PRO A 550 -32.75 -66.10 6.47
CA PRO A 550 -32.95 -65.45 5.20
C PRO A 550 -34.09 -66.15 4.45
N VAL A 551 -35.16 -65.40 4.16
CA VAL A 551 -36.31 -65.88 3.39
C VAL A 551 -35.80 -66.36 2.04
N GLY A 552 -35.88 -67.67 1.79
CA GLY A 552 -35.47 -68.29 0.53
C GLY A 552 -36.19 -67.65 -0.67
N PRO A 553 -35.61 -67.73 -1.88
CA PRO A 553 -36.18 -67.09 -3.05
C PRO A 553 -37.62 -67.57 -3.24
N THR A 554 -38.56 -66.62 -3.17
CA THR A 554 -39.96 -66.87 -3.48
C THR A 554 -40.03 -67.34 -4.92
N SER A 555 -40.38 -68.61 -5.12
CA SER A 555 -40.73 -69.15 -6.43
C SER A 555 -41.95 -68.38 -6.93
N VAL A 556 -41.73 -67.35 -7.74
CA VAL A 556 -42.80 -66.73 -8.51
C VAL A 556 -43.24 -67.78 -9.54
N GLY A 557 -44.46 -68.28 -9.35
CA GLY A 557 -45.11 -69.25 -10.21
C GLY A 557 -45.27 -68.74 -11.64
N GLN A 558 -45.45 -69.73 -12.51
CA GLN A 558 -45.62 -69.70 -13.97
C GLN A 558 -46.56 -68.62 -14.50
#